data_AF-A0A1C5SRQ4-F1
#
_entry.id   AF-A0A1C5SRQ4-F1
#
_cell.length_a   1.000
_cell.length_b   1.000
_cell.length_c   1.000
_cell.angle_alpha   90.00
_cell.angle_beta   90.00
_cell.angle_gamma   90.00
#
_symmetry.space_group_name_H-M   'P 1'
#
loop_
_entity.id
_entity.type
_entity.pdbx_description
1 polymer ?
#
loop_
_entity_poly.entity_id
_entity_poly.type
_entity_poly.pdbx_seq_one_letter_code
_entity_poly.pdbx_strand_id
1 'polypeptide(L)'
;MKCPICGDTLTPSKKNPDYMLCHSCRKKFRIPEKHTTAPAKTAPVRTESAVSDEDDDVEFHFRYANIPPKEVREKQEREMRKAYDELLSIGKEEKEKKRHGFFHRRKK
;
A
#
# COMPACT_ATOMS: atom_id res chain seq x y z
N MET A 1 -14.35 28.88 -8.46
CA MET A 1 -14.12 27.45 -8.80
C MET A 1 -15.27 26.99 -9.69
N LYS A 2 -15.02 26.15 -10.69
CA LYS A 2 -16.09 25.60 -11.55
C LYS A 2 -16.76 24.40 -10.88
N CYS A 3 -18.04 24.21 -11.13
CA CYS A 3 -18.79 23.05 -10.68
C CYS A 3 -18.26 21.80 -11.40
N PRO A 4 -17.89 20.71 -10.69
CA PRO A 4 -17.41 19.48 -11.33
C PRO A 4 -18.50 18.72 -12.11
N ILE A 5 -19.77 19.13 -12.00
CA ILE A 5 -20.91 18.45 -12.61
C ILE A 5 -21.39 19.19 -13.86
N CYS A 6 -21.56 20.52 -13.78
CA CYS A 6 -22.11 21.33 -14.86
C CYS A 6 -21.12 22.38 -15.41
N GLY A 7 -19.91 22.50 -14.86
CA GLY A 7 -18.90 23.44 -15.34
C GLY A 7 -19.14 24.92 -15.00
N ASP A 8 -20.34 25.27 -14.55
CA ASP A 8 -20.72 26.63 -14.15
C ASP A 8 -19.92 27.15 -12.95
N THR A 9 -19.80 28.47 -12.84
CA THR A 9 -19.08 29.12 -11.73
C THR A 9 -19.82 28.91 -10.42
N LEU A 10 -19.13 28.30 -9.44
CA LEU A 10 -19.64 28.17 -8.08
C LEU A 10 -19.57 29.52 -7.36
N THR A 11 -20.61 29.83 -6.56
CA THR A 11 -20.72 31.04 -5.73
C THR A 11 -20.57 30.69 -4.25
N PRO A 12 -19.95 31.55 -3.42
CA PRO A 12 -19.86 31.30 -1.97
C PRO A 12 -21.23 31.36 -1.32
N SER A 13 -21.51 30.42 -0.41
CA SER A 13 -22.78 30.36 0.31
C SER A 13 -22.88 31.47 1.33
N LYS A 14 -24.00 32.19 1.28
CA LYS A 14 -24.31 33.24 2.25
C LYS A 14 -24.67 32.70 3.64
N LYS A 15 -25.00 31.41 3.75
CA LYS A 15 -25.39 30.77 5.02
C LYS A 15 -24.21 30.11 5.75
N ASN A 16 -23.21 29.60 5.03
CA ASN A 16 -22.03 28.98 5.61
C ASN A 16 -20.83 29.30 4.70
N PRO A 17 -19.78 30.00 5.19
CA PRO A 17 -18.64 30.38 4.36
C PRO A 17 -17.85 29.17 3.84
N ASP A 18 -17.98 28.01 4.48
CA ASP A 18 -17.24 26.78 4.14
C ASP A 18 -17.75 26.04 2.90
N TYR A 19 -18.86 26.51 2.31
CA TYR A 19 -19.52 25.83 1.19
C TYR A 19 -19.75 26.79 0.01
N MET A 20 -19.54 26.27 -1.19
CA MET A 20 -19.85 26.92 -2.45
C MET A 20 -21.08 26.27 -3.08
N LEU A 21 -21.99 27.06 -3.65
CA LEU A 21 -23.19 26.57 -4.32
C LEU A 21 -23.05 26.67 -5.83
N CYS A 22 -23.54 25.66 -6.53
CA CYS A 22 -23.86 25.77 -7.94
C CYS A 22 -25.35 26.07 -8.10
N HIS A 23 -25.71 27.16 -8.77
CA HIS A 23 -27.12 27.51 -9.00
C HIS A 23 -27.79 26.62 -10.06
N SER A 24 -27.04 26.17 -11.07
CA SER A 24 -27.55 25.29 -12.13
C SER A 24 -27.80 23.87 -11.62
N CYS A 25 -26.86 23.33 -10.83
CA CYS A 25 -26.94 21.98 -10.28
C CYS A 25 -27.63 21.92 -8.89
N ARG A 26 -27.89 23.07 -8.23
CA ARG A 26 -28.41 23.24 -6.85
C ARG A 26 -27.65 22.48 -5.75
N LYS A 27 -26.43 22.02 -6.06
CA LYS A 27 -25.56 21.30 -5.11
C LYS A 27 -24.61 22.26 -4.40
N LYS A 28 -24.30 21.91 -3.14
CA LYS A 28 -23.27 22.56 -2.33
C LYS A 28 -21.99 21.73 -2.35
N PHE A 29 -20.86 22.40 -2.47
CA PHE A 29 -19.51 21.81 -2.50
C PHE A 29 -18.73 22.41 -1.34
N ARG A 30 -18.03 21.57 -0.57
CA ARG A 30 -17.18 22.05 0.52
C ARG A 30 -15.94 22.69 -0.09
N ILE A 31 -15.55 23.86 0.43
CA ILE A 31 -14.29 24.51 0.05
C ILE A 31 -13.16 23.68 0.66
N PRO A 32 -12.22 23.14 -0.12
CA PRO A 32 -11.03 22.53 0.46
C PRO A 32 -10.25 23.65 1.14
N GLU A 33 -10.07 23.54 2.45
CA GLU A 33 -9.23 24.45 3.21
C GLU A 33 -7.82 24.39 2.61
N LYS A 34 -7.27 25.56 2.30
CA LYS A 34 -5.93 25.68 1.76
C LYS A 34 -4.98 25.44 2.93
N HIS A 35 -4.67 24.19 3.25
CA HIS A 35 -3.52 23.88 4.09
C HIS A 35 -2.28 24.33 3.30
N THR A 36 -1.77 25.48 3.69
CA THR A 36 -0.55 26.07 3.17
C THR A 36 0.64 25.31 3.73
N THR A 37 1.05 24.22 3.08
CA THR A 37 2.43 23.72 3.11
C THR A 37 2.71 23.01 1.79
N ALA A 38 3.36 23.75 0.88
CA ALA A 38 4.13 23.18 -0.22
C ALA A 38 5.40 22.50 0.35
N PRO A 39 6.06 21.59 -0.39
CA PRO A 39 6.93 22.07 -1.46
C PRO A 39 6.82 21.31 -2.79
N ALA A 40 6.96 22.13 -3.84
CA ALA A 40 7.59 21.90 -5.13
C ALA A 40 7.92 20.46 -5.58
N LYS A 41 7.24 20.08 -6.65
CA LYS A 41 7.70 19.08 -7.62
C LYS A 41 9.07 19.49 -8.18
N THR A 42 10.07 18.62 -8.07
CA THR A 42 11.16 18.53 -9.04
C THR A 42 11.33 17.05 -9.39
N ALA A 43 11.14 16.71 -10.66
CA ALA A 43 11.60 15.44 -11.20
C ALA A 43 13.09 15.58 -11.50
N PRO A 44 13.91 14.57 -11.16
CA PRO A 44 14.67 13.92 -12.23
C PRO A 44 14.86 12.40 -12.04
N VAL A 45 14.77 11.69 -13.17
CA VAL A 45 15.69 10.62 -13.61
C VAL A 45 15.76 9.33 -12.78
N ARG A 46 15.43 8.22 -13.46
CA ARG A 46 15.76 6.82 -13.14
C ARG A 46 17.18 6.69 -12.59
N THR A 47 17.31 6.36 -11.31
CA THR A 47 18.46 5.67 -10.75
C THR A 47 17.94 4.63 -9.77
N GLU A 48 18.04 3.39 -10.18
CA GLU A 48 17.74 2.18 -9.42
C GLU A 48 18.76 2.02 -8.29
N SER A 49 18.46 2.52 -7.09
CA SER A 49 19.21 2.26 -5.84
C SER A 49 18.44 2.83 -4.63
N ALA A 50 17.92 1.95 -3.77
CA ALA A 50 17.45 2.23 -2.40
C ALA A 50 16.43 3.39 -2.25
N VAL A 51 15.23 3.23 -2.80
CA VAL A 51 14.05 3.91 -2.26
C VAL A 51 13.62 3.17 -1.00
N SER A 52 13.44 3.87 0.11
CA SER A 52 12.91 3.32 1.35
C SER A 52 11.53 2.70 1.08
N ASP A 53 11.47 1.36 1.01
CA ASP A 53 10.24 0.56 0.80
C ASP A 53 9.16 0.82 1.87
N GLU A 54 9.46 1.60 2.90
CA GLU A 54 8.54 1.96 3.97
C GLU A 54 7.69 3.20 3.64
N ASP A 55 8.25 4.22 2.98
CA ASP A 55 7.54 5.47 2.68
C ASP A 55 6.50 5.30 1.55
N ASP A 56 6.85 4.55 0.51
CA ASP A 56 5.96 4.22 -0.62
C ASP A 56 4.79 3.30 -0.20
N ASP A 57 5.03 2.39 0.76
CA ASP A 57 4.03 1.43 1.23
C ASP A 57 2.98 2.09 2.13
N VAL A 58 3.40 3.06 2.95
CA VAL A 58 2.48 3.88 3.74
C VAL A 58 1.59 4.71 2.80
N GLU A 59 2.15 5.35 1.77
CA GLU A 59 1.36 6.09 0.77
C GLU A 59 0.40 5.18 -0.03
N PHE A 60 0.85 4.00 -0.45
CA PHE A 60 0.02 3.01 -1.14
C PHE A 60 -1.13 2.50 -0.28
N HIS A 61 -0.88 2.25 1.01
CA HIS A 61 -1.91 1.80 1.93
C HIS A 61 -2.97 2.87 2.18
N PHE A 62 -2.58 4.15 2.28
CA PHE A 62 -3.54 5.26 2.34
C PHE A 62 -4.32 5.44 1.02
N ARG A 63 -3.70 5.13 -0.13
CA ARG A 63 -4.32 5.26 -1.45
C ARG A 63 -5.38 4.19 -1.74
N TYR A 64 -5.23 3.01 -1.15
CA TYR A 64 -6.17 1.90 -1.31
C TYR A 64 -6.58 1.31 0.04
N ALA A 65 -7.51 1.99 0.70
CA ALA A 65 -8.03 1.61 2.03
C ALA A 65 -8.78 0.26 2.09
N ASN A 66 -9.04 -0.40 0.95
CA ASN A 66 -9.64 -1.74 0.90
C ASN A 66 -8.61 -2.87 1.09
N ILE A 67 -7.31 -2.55 1.04
CA ILE A 67 -6.26 -3.55 1.18
C ILE A 67 -5.98 -3.77 2.68
N PRO A 68 -5.88 -5.02 3.16
CA PRO A 68 -5.53 -5.30 4.55
C PRO A 68 -4.22 -4.62 4.99
N PRO A 69 -4.12 -4.24 6.28
CA PRO A 69 -2.90 -3.68 6.85
C PRO A 69 -1.67 -4.52 6.56
N LYS A 70 -0.52 -3.85 6.40
CA LYS A 70 0.76 -4.49 6.04
C LYS A 70 1.08 -5.65 6.98
N GLU A 71 0.88 -5.47 8.27
CA GLU A 71 1.09 -6.50 9.29
C GLU A 71 0.23 -7.76 9.07
N VAL A 72 -1.05 -7.56 8.70
CA VAL A 72 -1.99 -8.67 8.45
C VAL A 72 -1.59 -9.41 7.17
N ARG A 73 -1.22 -8.65 6.13
CA ARG A 73 -0.75 -9.19 4.84
C ARG A 73 0.54 -9.99 5.00
N GLU A 74 1.53 -9.41 5.68
CA GLU A 74 2.83 -10.03 5.90
C GLU A 74 2.70 -11.31 6.75
N LYS A 75 1.83 -11.29 7.77
CA LYS A 75 1.56 -12.50 8.56
C LYS A 75 0.98 -13.62 7.70
N GLN A 76 -0.02 -13.33 6.86
CA GLN A 76 -0.57 -14.33 5.94
C GLN A 76 0.48 -14.83 4.95
N GLU A 77 1.25 -13.94 4.34
CA GLU A 77 2.30 -14.33 3.39
C GLU A 77 3.36 -15.21 4.05
N ARG A 78 3.79 -14.86 5.26
CA ARG A 78 4.77 -15.63 6.04
C ARG A 78 4.24 -17.01 6.39
N GLU A 79 2.97 -17.12 6.81
CA GLU A 79 2.33 -18.40 7.09
C GLU A 79 2.24 -19.27 5.82
N MET A 80 1.79 -18.69 4.70
CA MET A 80 1.69 -19.39 3.41
C MET A 80 3.06 -19.87 2.91
N ARG A 81 4.08 -19.02 3.04
CA ARG A 81 5.46 -19.33 2.65
C ARG A 81 6.06 -20.42 3.52
N LYS A 82 5.87 -20.33 4.84
CA LYS A 82 6.33 -21.35 5.79
C LYS A 82 5.67 -22.71 5.53
N ALA A 83 4.36 -22.73 5.29
CA ALA A 83 3.63 -23.96 4.97
C ALA A 83 4.13 -24.60 3.66
N TYR A 84 4.42 -23.78 2.65
CA TYR A 84 5.01 -24.25 1.40
C TYR A 84 6.41 -24.82 1.61
N ASP A 85 7.26 -24.13 2.36
CA ASP A 85 8.61 -24.56 2.68
C ASP A 85 8.60 -25.88 3.46
N GLU A 86 7.65 -26.07 4.36
CA GLU A 86 7.44 -27.31 5.10
C GLU A 86 7.08 -28.46 4.15
N LEU A 87 6.07 -28.30 3.29
CA LEU A 87 5.67 -29.32 2.31
C LEU A 87 6.81 -29.72 1.36
N LEU A 88 7.61 -28.75 0.93
CA LEU A 88 8.76 -29.00 0.06
C LEU A 88 9.96 -29.64 0.80
N SER A 89 9.95 -29.58 2.13
CA SER A 89 10.98 -30.15 3.00
C SER A 89 10.67 -31.57 3.47
N ILE A 90 9.41 -32.02 3.38
CA ILE A 90 8.99 -33.42 3.63
C ILE A 90 9.70 -34.33 2.61
N GLY A 91 10.83 -34.91 3.01
CA GLY A 91 11.67 -35.76 2.17
C GLY A 91 13.16 -35.38 2.18
N LYS A 92 13.50 -34.13 2.54
CA LYS A 92 14.90 -33.73 2.77
C LYS A 92 15.42 -34.31 4.08
N GLU A 93 14.64 -34.19 5.16
CA GLU A 93 15.02 -34.77 6.46
C GLU A 93 15.20 -36.30 6.41
N GLU A 94 14.30 -36.99 5.70
CA GLU A 94 14.36 -38.44 5.45
C GLU A 94 15.67 -38.84 4.75
N LYS A 95 16.08 -38.08 3.73
CA LYS A 95 17.32 -38.32 2.98
C LYS A 95 18.56 -37.99 3.80
N GLU A 96 18.55 -36.92 4.60
CA GLU A 96 19.67 -36.57 5.47
C GLU A 96 19.89 -37.60 6.58
N LYS A 97 18.81 -38.08 7.22
CA LYS A 97 18.89 -39.16 8.23
C LYS A 97 19.43 -40.46 7.61
N LYS A 98 19.00 -40.82 6.39
CA LYS A 98 19.53 -41.98 5.64
C LYS A 98 21.01 -41.83 5.29
N ARG A 99 21.44 -40.64 4.86
CA ARG A 99 22.86 -40.36 4.56
C ARG A 99 23.71 -40.44 5.83
N HIS A 100 23.29 -39.80 6.91
CA HIS A 100 24.01 -39.81 8.18
C HIS A 100 24.14 -41.23 8.76
N GLY A 101 23.09 -42.06 8.68
CA GLY A 101 23.14 -43.47 9.10
C GLY A 101 24.05 -44.35 8.24
N PHE A 102 24.21 -44.05 6.95
CA PHE A 102 25.07 -44.81 6.04
C PHE A 102 26.57 -44.62 6.29
N PHE A 103 27.00 -43.41 6.66
CA PHE A 103 28.42 -43.13 6.96
C PHE A 103 28.88 -43.66 8.32
N HIS A 104 27.98 -43.84 9.29
CA HIS A 104 28.33 -44.35 10.63
C HIS A 104 28.46 -45.87 10.70
N ARG A 105 27.91 -46.61 9.74
CA ARG A 105 27.98 -48.09 9.70
C ARG A 105 29.31 -48.63 9.14
N ARG A 106 30.20 -47.75 8.67
CA ARG A 106 31.41 -48.08 7.90
C ARG A 106 32.73 -47.90 8.66
N LYS A 107 32.69 -47.76 10.00
CA LYS A 107 33.84 -47.98 10.87
C LYS A 107 33.71 -49.36 11.51
N LYS A 108 34.24 -50.37 10.84
CA LYS A 108 34.57 -51.67 11.42
C LYS A 108 35.96 -52.04 10.92
#